data_AF-A0AAD4JY17-F1
#
_entry.id   AF-A0AAD4JY17-F1
#
_cell.length_a   1.000
_cell.length_b   1.000
_cell.length_c   1.000
_cell.angle_alpha   90.00
_cell.angle_beta   90.00
_cell.angle_gamma   90.00
#
_symmetry.space_group_name_H-M   'P 1'
#
loop_
_entity.id
_entity.type
_entity.pdbx_description
1 polymer ?
#
loop_
_entity_poly.entity_id
_entity_poly.type
_entity_poly.pdbx_seq_one_letter_code
_entity_poly.pdbx_strand_id
1 'polypeptide(L)' 'MKWFNLFLLLGVLALVGGIGTMAAAEPLPQPGPEPKGRPNTTRRPRNENNEDRR' A
#
# COMPACT_ATOMS: atom_id res chain seq x y z
N MET A 1 30.60 32.81 1.26
CA MET A 1 31.14 31.43 1.22
C MET A 1 30.72 30.54 2.39
N LYS A 2 30.78 31.00 3.65
CA LYS A 2 30.46 30.15 4.83
C LYS A 2 29.03 29.59 4.85
N TRP A 3 28.06 30.39 4.42
CA TRP A 3 26.65 29.99 4.27
C TRP A 3 26.40 29.03 3.11
N PHE A 4 27.18 29.13 2.03
CA PHE A 4 27.08 28.22 0.89
C PHE A 4 27.50 26.81 1.30
N ASN A 5 28.59 26.69 2.06
CA ASN A 5 29.05 25.40 2.59
C ASN A 5 28.03 24.80 3.56
N LEU A 6 27.37 25.62 4.39
CA LEU A 6 26.32 25.17 5.29
C LEU A 6 25.10 24.65 4.52
N PHE A 7 24.68 25.36 3.48
CA PHE A 7 23.60 24.93 2.59
C PHE A 7 23.94 23.61 1.89
N LEU A 8 25.17 23.45 1.42
CA LEU A 8 25.62 22.24 0.74
C LEU A 8 25.62 21.04 1.70
N LEU A 9 26.11 21.22 2.93
CA LEU A 9 26.09 20.19 3.98
C LEU A 9 24.66 19.76 4.33
N LEU A 10 23.76 20.71 4.57
CA LEU A 10 22.37 20.42 4.89
C LEU A 10 21.62 19.82 3.69
N GLY A 11 21.91 20.26 2.47
CA GLY A 11 21.32 19.72 1.25
C GLY A 11 21.72 18.26 1.01
N VAL A 12 23.00 17.93 1.20
CA VAL A 12 23.47 16.54 1.11
C VAL A 12 22.87 15.68 2.22
N LEU A 13 22.78 16.20 3.46
CA LEU A 13 22.16 15.50 4.57
C LEU A 13 20.68 15.19 4.31
N ALA A 14 19.93 16.16 3.78
CA ALA A 14 18.52 16.00 3.44
C ALA A 14 18.31 14.99 2.31
N LEU A 15 19.19 14.97 1.31
CA LEU A 15 19.13 14.03 0.19
C LEU A 15 19.37 12.59 0.67
N VAL A 16 20.40 12.38 1.49
CA VAL A 16 20.70 11.05 2.07
C VAL A 16 19.60 10.61 3.03
N GLY A 17 19.11 11.51 3.88
CA GLY A 17 18.00 11.23 4.79
C GLY A 17 16.72 10.86 4.05
N GLY A 18 16.37 11.58 2.99
CA GLY A 18 15.19 11.30 2.16
C GLY A 18 15.24 9.92 1.52
N ILE A 19 16.38 9.54 0.93
CA ILE A 19 16.55 8.20 0.33
C ILE A 19 16.47 7.11 1.41
N GLY A 20 17.10 7.32 2.57
CA GLY A 20 17.03 6.39 3.69
C GLY A 20 15.61 6.18 4.20
N THR A 21 14.82 7.25 4.33
CA THR A 21 13.40 7.15 4.75
C THR A 21 12.53 6.41 3.75
N MET A 22 12.77 6.54 2.44
CA MET A 22 12.02 5.80 1.42
C MET A 22 12.40 4.32 1.38
N ALA A 23 13.68 4.01 1.57
CA ALA A 23 14.19 2.63 1.55
C ALA A 23 13.82 1.85 2.82
N ALA A 24 13.75 2.51 3.96
CA ALA A 24 13.40 1.92 5.25
C ALA A 24 11.94 2.17 5.65
N ALA A 25 11.14 2.80 4.79
CA ALA A 25 9.71 2.91 5.01
C ALA A 25 9.08 1.52 4.86
N GLU A 26 8.91 0.83 5.99
CA GLU A 26 7.86 -0.16 6.08
C GLU A 26 6.54 0.51 5.67
N PRO A 27 5.69 -0.15 4.85
CA PRO A 27 4.43 0.42 4.47
C PRO A 27 3.68 0.76 5.76
N LEU A 28 3.42 2.06 5.97
CA LEU A 28 2.61 2.52 7.07
C LEU A 28 1.35 1.66 7.08
N PRO A 29 0.98 1.04 8.22
CA PRO A 29 -0.28 0.30 8.30
C PRO A 29 -1.35 1.28 7.90
N GLN A 30 -1.90 1.08 6.69
CA GLN A 30 -2.88 1.99 6.15
C GLN A 30 -4.03 1.96 7.15
N PRO A 31 -4.44 3.11 7.74
CA PRO A 31 -5.70 3.19 8.49
C PRO A 31 -6.89 3.17 7.49
N GLY A 32 -6.71 2.52 6.35
CA GLY A 32 -7.78 2.17 5.44
C GLY A 32 -8.43 0.91 5.99
N PRO A 33 -9.76 0.82 6.00
CA PRO A 33 -10.41 -0.43 6.31
C PRO A 33 -9.83 -1.49 5.37
N GLU A 34 -9.26 -2.56 5.93
CA GLU A 34 -8.98 -3.78 5.17
C GLU A 34 -10.18 -4.02 4.25
N PRO A 35 -9.99 -4.29 2.94
CA PRO A 35 -11.09 -4.49 2.04
C PRO A 35 -11.86 -5.70 2.55
N LYS A 36 -12.90 -5.42 3.34
CA LYS A 36 -13.72 -6.40 4.03
C LYS A 36 -14.26 -7.26 2.91
N GLY A 37 -13.65 -8.44 2.76
CA GLY A 37 -13.97 -9.37 1.70
C GLY A 37 -15.47 -9.49 1.64
N ARG A 38 -16.03 -9.37 0.44
CA ARG A 38 -17.48 -9.41 0.17
C ARG A 38 -18.10 -10.40 1.15
N PRO A 39 -19.03 -9.97 2.02
CA PRO A 39 -19.58 -10.88 3.00
C PRO A 39 -20.12 -12.10 2.24
N ASN A 40 -19.99 -13.30 2.84
CA ASN A 40 -20.52 -14.55 2.29
C ASN A 40 -22.07 -14.51 2.32
N THR A 41 -22.68 -13.49 1.74
CA THR A 41 -24.12 -13.35 1.62
C THR A 41 -24.55 -14.20 0.43
N THR A 42 -25.09 -15.35 0.81
CA THR A 42 -26.00 -16.20 0.06
C THR A 42 -25.40 -16.81 -1.20
N ARG A 43 -24.81 -18.00 -1.04
CA ARG A 43 -24.64 -18.95 -2.14
C ARG A 43 -26.02 -19.13 -2.78
N ARG A 44 -26.18 -18.72 -4.05
CA ARG A 44 -27.40 -19.03 -4.81
C ARG A 44 -27.58 -20.55 -4.80
N PRO A 45 -28.79 -21.08 -4.55
CA PRO A 45 -29.03 -22.51 -4.69
C PRO A 45 -28.69 -22.95 -6.11
N ARG A 46 -28.06 -24.12 -6.23
CA ARG A 46 -27.76 -24.73 -7.53
C ARG A 46 -29.11 -25.14 -8.15
N ASN A 47 -29.39 -24.65 -9.35
CA ASN A 47 -30.56 -25.09 -10.10
C ASN A 47 -30.27 -26.49 -10.65
N GLU A 48 -30.92 -27.52 -10.10
CA GLU A 48 -30.78 -28.93 -10.49
C GLU A 48 -31.49 -29.25 -11.83
N ASN A 49 -32.33 -28.32 -12.31
CA ASN A 49 -33.19 -28.50 -13.49
C ASN A 49 -32.44 -28.54 -14.85
N ASN A 50 -31.10 -28.62 -14.84
CA ASN A 50 -30.26 -28.71 -16.04
C ASN A 50 -29.67 -30.11 -16.27
N GLU A 51 -29.94 -31.08 -15.38
CA GLU A 51 -29.43 -32.45 -15.52
C GLU A 51 -30.31 -33.35 -16.42
N ASP A 52 -31.56 -32.95 -16.70
CA ASP A 52 -32.51 -33.72 -17.53
C ASP A 52 -32.44 -33.45 -19.05
N ARG A 53 -31.39 -32.76 -19.53
CA ARG A 53 -31.25 -32.37 -20.95
C ARG A 53 -30.09 -33.04 -21.69
N ARG A 54 -29.68 -34.22 -21.27
CA ARG A 54 -28.74 -35.09 -22.01
C ARG A 54 -29.45 -36.16 -22.80
#